data_AF-A0A271ITV3-F1
#
_entry.id   AF-A0A271ITV3-F1
#
_cell.length_a   1.000
_cell.length_b   1.000
_cell.length_c   1.000
_cell.angle_alpha   90.00
_cell.angle_beta   90.00
_cell.angle_gamma   90.00
#
_symmetry.space_group_name_H-M   'P 1'
#
loop_
_entity.id
_entity.type
_entity.pdbx_description
1 polymer ?
#
loop_
_entity_poly.entity_id
_entity_poly.type
_entity_poly.pdbx_seq_one_letter_code
_entity_poly.pdbx_strand_id
1 'polypeptide(L)'
;MLTTARPLFLDVPATYADPAGLADQQAEGAVSLVVVRYPAGPAGADPAGPTYDAFAAVSGGLLAVARSTPDYRFPVTPATALARFHDARESDHGDPPTLSLYALDEADCARFLESAYFAECLKLHVDGPASAPLVAEQLARSGCRVGLLELNDFSEGAAPRVALLDLDQLLGDATGDDVELGDTDAVALALAPHLDGVAGRALLYDRDKNRATLPDRAGHGFGLEAAVAQADRLAAARRDVRPAPPPDEEPPP
;
A
#
# COMPACT_ATOMS: atom_id res chain seq x y z
N MET A 1 6.12 2.11 2.70
CA MET A 1 5.74 3.41 2.13
C MET A 1 6.21 3.44 0.69
N LEU A 2 5.28 3.60 -0.25
CA LEU A 2 5.54 3.66 -1.70
C LEU A 2 6.58 4.75 -1.98
N THR A 3 7.66 4.44 -2.68
CA THR A 3 8.78 5.37 -2.93
C THR A 3 8.38 6.64 -3.70
N THR A 4 7.24 6.63 -4.37
CA THR A 4 6.63 7.76 -5.10
C THR A 4 5.61 8.54 -4.26
N ALA A 5 5.16 7.99 -3.13
CA ALA A 5 4.13 8.62 -2.31
C ALA A 5 4.70 9.80 -1.53
N ARG A 6 4.08 10.98 -1.67
CA ARG A 6 4.55 12.21 -1.02
C ARG A 6 4.01 12.29 0.41
N PRO A 7 4.86 12.35 1.45
CA PRO A 7 4.38 12.49 2.83
C PRO A 7 3.66 13.83 3.03
N LEU A 8 2.47 13.78 3.62
CA LEU A 8 1.73 14.93 4.09
C LEU A 8 1.97 15.16 5.59
N PHE A 9 1.94 14.07 6.37
CA PHE A 9 2.43 14.04 7.75
C PHE A 9 2.87 12.62 8.12
N LEU A 10 3.73 12.53 9.13
CA LEU A 10 4.39 11.29 9.56
C LEU A 10 4.23 11.09 11.06
N ASP A 11 4.04 9.83 11.47
CA ASP A 11 4.13 9.39 12.86
C ASP A 11 3.22 10.13 13.85
N VAL A 12 2.01 10.50 13.42
CA VAL A 12 1.01 11.13 14.28
C VAL A 12 0.40 10.08 15.22
N PRO A 13 0.39 10.30 16.55
CA PRO A 13 -0.22 9.35 17.48
C PRO A 13 -1.73 9.16 17.20
N ALA A 14 -2.21 7.93 17.36
CA ALA A 14 -3.63 7.56 17.15
C ALA A 14 -4.64 8.33 18.02
N THR A 15 -4.18 9.04 19.05
CA THR A 15 -5.01 9.96 19.83
C THR A 15 -5.49 11.16 19.02
N TYR A 16 -4.76 11.56 17.97
CA TYR A 16 -5.02 12.78 17.20
C TYR A 16 -5.63 12.52 15.81
N ALA A 17 -5.58 11.28 15.34
CA ALA A 17 -6.04 10.93 14.00
C ALA A 17 -6.62 9.51 13.96
N ASP A 18 -7.59 9.33 13.06
CA ASP A 18 -8.25 8.05 12.78
C ASP A 18 -8.26 7.84 11.26
N PRO A 19 -8.02 6.62 10.73
CA PRO A 19 -7.96 6.39 9.30
C PRO A 19 -9.24 6.80 8.56
N ALA A 20 -10.42 6.51 9.11
CA ALA A 20 -11.69 6.88 8.50
C ALA A 20 -11.91 8.40 8.57
N GLY A 21 -11.60 9.01 9.71
CA GLY A 21 -11.64 10.47 9.85
C GLY A 21 -10.73 11.20 8.85
N LEU A 22 -9.53 10.67 8.62
CA LEU A 22 -8.59 11.20 7.63
C LEU A 22 -9.07 11.03 6.20
N ALA A 23 -9.75 9.93 5.86
CA ALA A 23 -10.36 9.74 4.55
C ALA A 23 -11.54 10.71 4.31
N ASP A 24 -12.36 10.94 5.33
CA ASP A 24 -13.52 11.83 5.25
C ASP A 24 -13.14 13.31 5.05
N GLN A 25 -11.96 13.71 5.53
CA GLN A 25 -11.48 15.09 5.45
C GLN A 25 -10.76 15.42 4.13
N GLN A 26 -10.64 14.46 3.21
CA GLN A 26 -9.91 14.67 1.96
C GLN A 26 -10.68 15.57 0.99
N ALA A 27 -9.92 16.39 0.27
CA ALA A 27 -10.43 17.13 -0.87
C ALA A 27 -10.99 16.16 -1.93
N GLU A 28 -11.98 16.63 -2.69
CA GLU A 28 -12.61 15.87 -3.78
C GLU A 28 -11.54 15.42 -4.79
N GLY A 29 -11.64 14.16 -5.25
CA GLY A 29 -10.68 13.56 -6.18
C GLY A 29 -9.28 13.28 -5.62
N ALA A 30 -9.00 13.56 -4.34
CA ALA A 30 -7.72 13.22 -3.74
C ALA A 30 -7.62 11.71 -3.50
N VAL A 31 -6.46 11.13 -3.85
CA VAL A 31 -6.10 9.74 -3.52
C VAL A 31 -4.94 9.77 -2.53
N SER A 32 -5.02 8.90 -1.53
CA SER A 32 -4.02 8.86 -0.48
C SER A 32 -3.84 7.46 0.09
N LEU A 33 -2.75 7.32 0.83
CA LEU A 33 -2.44 6.14 1.61
C LEU A 33 -2.31 6.56 3.07
N VAL A 34 -3.20 6.06 3.91
CA VAL A 34 -3.05 6.17 5.37
C VAL A 34 -2.32 4.92 5.85
N VAL A 35 -1.13 5.07 6.41
CA VAL A 35 -0.35 3.95 6.95
C VAL A 35 -0.42 4.01 8.46
N VAL A 36 -1.01 2.99 9.06
CA VAL A 36 -1.03 2.76 10.50
C VAL A 36 0.11 1.81 10.84
N ARG A 37 1.03 2.24 11.70
CA ARG A 37 2.04 1.38 12.31
C ARG A 37 1.56 0.94 13.69
N TYR A 38 1.50 -0.36 13.90
CA TYR A 38 1.26 -0.93 15.22
C TYR A 38 2.60 -1.13 15.93
N PRO A 39 2.68 -0.89 17.25
CA PRO A 39 3.86 -1.21 18.03
C PRO A 39 4.21 -2.70 17.85
N ALA A 40 5.50 -3.01 17.85
CA ALA A 40 5.92 -4.39 17.99
C ALA A 40 5.40 -4.93 19.33
N GLY A 41 4.86 -6.15 19.34
CA GLY A 41 4.51 -6.82 20.59
C GLY A 41 5.72 -6.88 21.55
N PRO A 42 5.52 -7.17 22.85
CA PRO A 42 6.61 -7.30 23.79
C PRO A 42 7.70 -8.22 23.23
N ALA A 43 8.96 -7.83 23.39
CA ALA A 43 10.11 -8.51 22.79
C ALA A 43 10.02 -10.03 23.02
N GLY A 44 9.83 -10.79 21.92
CA GLY A 44 9.72 -12.26 21.93
C GLY A 44 8.32 -12.84 21.73
N ALA A 45 7.26 -12.04 21.69
CA ALA A 45 5.89 -12.54 21.48
C ALA A 45 5.50 -12.70 20.00
N ASP A 46 6.10 -11.91 19.10
CA ASP A 46 5.88 -12.03 17.66
C ASP A 46 7.21 -11.91 16.90
N PRO A 47 7.76 -13.00 16.33
CA PRO A 47 9.01 -12.96 15.57
C PRO A 47 8.86 -12.16 14.26
N ALA A 48 7.63 -11.77 13.90
CA ALA A 48 7.30 -11.11 12.65
C ALA A 48 7.55 -9.59 12.63
N GLY A 49 8.14 -8.97 13.67
CA GLY A 49 8.44 -7.53 13.65
C GLY A 49 7.19 -6.62 13.61
N PRO A 50 7.34 -5.31 13.31
CA PRO A 50 6.21 -4.38 13.29
C PRO A 50 5.22 -4.72 12.17
N THR A 51 3.93 -4.53 12.44
CA THR A 51 2.87 -4.69 11.45
C THR A 51 2.28 -3.37 11.04
N TYR A 52 1.83 -3.28 9.79
CA TYR A 52 1.30 -2.06 9.20
C TYR A 52 -0.03 -2.33 8.52
N ASP A 53 -1.00 -1.45 8.70
CA ASP A 53 -2.18 -1.40 7.83
C ASP A 53 -2.08 -0.18 6.93
N ALA A 54 -2.04 -0.41 5.62
CA ALA A 54 -1.99 0.65 4.63
C ALA A 54 -3.36 0.74 3.93
N PHE A 55 -4.10 1.79 4.27
CA PHE A 55 -5.43 2.07 3.75
C PHE A 55 -5.31 2.94 2.51
N ALA A 56 -5.77 2.43 1.37
CA ALA A 56 -6.04 3.27 0.21
C ALA A 56 -7.33 4.05 0.48
N ALA A 57 -7.25 5.37 0.43
CA ALA A 57 -8.34 6.27 0.75
C ALA A 57 -8.56 7.28 -0.37
N VAL A 58 -9.81 7.68 -0.53
CA VAL A 58 -10.26 8.74 -1.43
C VAL A 58 -11.23 9.65 -0.69
N SER A 59 -11.62 10.78 -1.29
CA SER A 59 -12.56 11.71 -0.65
C SER A 59 -13.81 10.99 -0.13
N GLY A 60 -13.99 11.01 1.19
CA GLY A 60 -15.19 10.45 1.86
C GLY A 60 -15.17 8.95 2.12
N GLY A 61 -14.05 8.24 1.89
CA GLY A 61 -14.02 6.82 2.25
C GLY A 61 -12.71 6.06 2.08
N LEU A 62 -12.65 4.94 2.80
CA LEU A 62 -11.61 3.93 2.67
C LEU A 62 -12.00 2.93 1.57
N LEU A 63 -11.11 2.70 0.61
CA LEU A 63 -11.35 1.79 -0.51
C LEU A 63 -10.96 0.36 -0.17
N ALA A 64 -9.73 0.19 0.31
CA ALA A 64 -9.15 -1.11 0.60
C ALA A 64 -8.01 -0.97 1.59
N VAL A 65 -7.60 -2.10 2.17
CA VAL A 65 -6.50 -2.16 3.11
C VAL A 65 -5.58 -3.31 2.75
N ALA A 66 -4.29 -3.03 2.72
CA ALA A 66 -3.27 -4.05 2.68
C ALA A 66 -2.56 -4.07 4.04
N ARG A 67 -2.61 -5.21 4.72
CA ARG A 67 -1.77 -5.42 5.90
C ARG A 67 -0.40 -5.88 5.44
N SER A 68 0.63 -5.26 5.97
CA SER A 68 2.03 -5.60 5.69
C SER A 68 2.73 -6.04 6.96
N THR A 69 3.51 -7.10 6.81
CA THR A 69 4.56 -7.53 7.74
C THR A 69 5.90 -7.39 7.02
N PRO A 70 7.04 -7.57 7.71
CA PRO A 70 8.35 -7.64 7.07
C PRO A 70 8.46 -8.73 5.99
N ASP A 71 7.59 -9.74 6.02
CA ASP A 71 7.67 -10.89 5.12
C ASP A 71 6.62 -10.91 4.02
N TYR A 72 5.43 -10.36 4.25
CA TYR A 72 4.31 -10.48 3.33
C TYR A 72 3.33 -9.32 3.47
N ARG A 73 2.69 -8.99 2.35
CA ARG A 73 1.55 -8.08 2.27
C ARG A 73 0.33 -8.84 1.81
N PHE A 74 -0.82 -8.57 2.41
CA PHE A 74 -2.05 -9.31 2.14
C PHE A 74 -3.28 -8.43 2.37
N PRO A 75 -4.41 -8.73 1.71
CA PRO A 75 -5.56 -7.87 1.76
C PRO A 75 -6.36 -8.12 3.03
N VAL A 76 -6.90 -7.05 3.61
CA VAL A 76 -7.81 -7.08 4.76
C VAL A 76 -8.99 -6.17 4.47
N THR A 77 -10.17 -6.50 4.99
CA THR A 77 -11.33 -5.60 4.82
C THR A 77 -11.12 -4.30 5.62
N PRO A 78 -11.56 -3.13 5.12
CA PRO A 78 -11.48 -1.88 5.87
C PRO A 78 -12.11 -1.96 7.27
N ALA A 79 -13.25 -2.64 7.39
CA ALA A 79 -13.93 -2.83 8.68
C ALA A 79 -13.08 -3.61 9.68
N THR A 80 -12.45 -4.71 9.25
CA THR A 80 -11.57 -5.52 10.12
C THR A 80 -10.32 -4.74 10.54
N ALA A 81 -9.75 -3.95 9.63
CA ALA A 81 -8.57 -3.14 9.94
C ALA A 81 -8.90 -1.97 10.89
N LEU A 82 -10.05 -1.31 10.70
CA LEU A 82 -10.53 -0.26 11.61
C LEU A 82 -10.82 -0.79 13.01
N ALA A 83 -11.50 -1.93 13.14
CA ALA A 83 -11.75 -2.55 14.44
C ALA A 83 -10.45 -2.81 15.19
N ARG A 84 -9.44 -3.37 14.50
CA ARG A 84 -8.11 -3.59 15.08
C ARG A 84 -7.42 -2.28 15.48
N PHE A 85 -7.56 -1.23 14.67
CA PHE A 85 -7.02 0.08 14.99
C PHE A 85 -7.65 0.65 16.27
N HIS A 86 -8.98 0.57 16.40
CA HIS A 86 -9.69 1.03 17.60
C HIS A 86 -9.31 0.22 18.84
N ASP A 87 -9.27 -1.11 18.72
CA ASP A 87 -8.83 -2.00 19.80
C ASP A 87 -7.40 -1.65 20.27
N ALA A 88 -6.48 -1.41 19.33
CA ALA A 88 -5.10 -1.06 19.65
C ALA A 88 -4.96 0.34 20.24
N ARG A 89 -5.77 1.31 19.78
CA ARG A 89 -5.79 2.68 20.30
C ARG A 89 -6.34 2.75 21.72
N GLU A 90 -7.33 1.91 22.03
CA GLU A 90 -8.04 1.90 23.31
C GLU A 90 -7.42 0.92 24.32
N SER A 91 -6.39 0.18 23.92
CA SER A 91 -5.64 -0.70 24.81
C SER A 91 -4.86 0.11 25.85
N ASP A 92 -5.10 -0.17 27.13
CA ASP A 92 -4.33 0.37 28.26
C ASP A 92 -2.92 -0.25 28.38
N HIS A 93 -2.57 -1.18 27.50
CA HIS A 93 -1.31 -1.94 27.54
C HIS A 93 -0.56 -1.81 26.22
N GLY A 94 0.40 -0.89 26.19
CA GLY A 94 1.32 -0.68 25.08
C GLY A 94 1.35 0.76 24.57
N ASP A 95 2.30 1.03 23.68
CA ASP A 95 2.33 2.31 22.97
C ASP A 95 1.17 2.36 21.95
N PRO A 96 0.46 3.50 21.81
CA PRO A 96 -0.60 3.60 20.83
C PRO A 96 -0.04 3.47 19.40
N PRO A 97 -0.85 3.02 18.43
CA PRO A 97 -0.44 3.03 17.03
C PRO A 97 -0.13 4.45 16.55
N THR A 98 0.71 4.56 15.54
CA THR A 98 1.00 5.84 14.86
C THR A 98 0.50 5.80 13.42
N LEU A 99 0.11 6.97 12.90
CA LEU A 99 -0.42 7.14 11.57
C LEU A 99 0.44 8.09 10.75
N SER A 100 0.68 7.72 9.51
CA SER A 100 1.30 8.56 8.49
C SER A 100 0.36 8.68 7.29
N LEU A 101 0.26 9.86 6.70
CA LEU A 101 -0.56 10.12 5.52
C LEU A 101 0.33 10.48 4.35
N TYR A 102 0.06 9.85 3.22
CA TYR A 102 0.77 10.08 1.98
C TYR A 102 -0.20 10.44 0.87
N ALA A 103 0.13 11.46 0.10
CA ALA A 103 -0.52 11.72 -1.18
C ALA A 103 0.00 10.73 -2.21
N LEU A 104 -0.92 10.10 -2.94
CA LEU A 104 -0.62 9.20 -4.05
C LEU A 104 -1.29 9.74 -5.30
N ASP A 105 -0.71 9.43 -6.46
CA ASP A 105 -1.46 9.49 -7.70
C ASP A 105 -2.34 8.23 -7.88
N GLU A 106 -3.24 8.29 -8.85
CA GLU A 106 -4.16 7.20 -9.15
C GLU A 106 -3.43 5.93 -9.64
N ALA A 107 -2.34 6.09 -10.41
CA ALA A 107 -1.59 4.98 -10.97
C ALA A 107 -0.92 4.15 -9.87
N ASP A 108 -0.30 4.82 -8.90
CA ASP A 108 0.35 4.17 -7.76
C ASP A 108 -0.64 3.57 -6.79
N CYS A 109 -1.80 4.20 -6.59
CA CYS A 109 -2.89 3.60 -5.84
C CYS A 109 -3.38 2.32 -6.51
N ALA A 110 -3.58 2.33 -7.83
CA ALA A 110 -3.98 1.14 -8.58
C ALA A 110 -2.94 0.01 -8.46
N ARG A 111 -1.64 0.31 -8.61
CA ARG A 111 -0.55 -0.67 -8.42
C ARG A 111 -0.50 -1.22 -7.00
N PHE A 112 -0.68 -0.36 -6.00
CA PHE A 112 -0.72 -0.75 -4.59
C PHE A 112 -1.84 -1.74 -4.32
N LEU A 113 -3.03 -1.46 -4.85
CA LEU A 113 -4.19 -2.32 -4.72
C LEU A 113 -3.97 -3.65 -5.44
N GLU A 114 -3.51 -3.61 -6.69
CA GLU A 114 -3.22 -4.79 -7.51
C GLU A 114 -2.34 -5.81 -6.77
N SER A 115 -1.20 -5.33 -6.26
CA SER A 115 -0.20 -6.16 -5.57
C SER A 115 -0.64 -6.66 -4.19
N ALA A 116 -1.62 -6.01 -3.53
CA ALA A 116 -2.16 -6.49 -2.25
C ALA A 116 -3.06 -7.73 -2.40
N TYR A 117 -3.64 -7.98 -3.58
CA TYR A 117 -4.58 -9.08 -3.81
C TYR A 117 -3.97 -10.27 -4.56
N PHE A 118 -2.73 -10.16 -4.99
CA PHE A 118 -2.05 -11.14 -5.82
C PHE A 118 -1.06 -11.97 -5.02
N ALA A 119 -0.87 -13.22 -5.43
CA ALA A 119 0.15 -14.08 -4.87
C ALA A 119 1.48 -13.81 -5.59
N GLU A 120 2.56 -13.75 -4.82
CA GLU A 120 3.90 -13.63 -5.36
C GLU A 120 4.31 -14.95 -6.03
N CYS A 121 4.92 -14.87 -7.21
CA CYS A 121 5.50 -16.02 -7.90
C CYS A 121 6.99 -16.20 -7.61
N LEU A 122 7.64 -15.18 -7.04
CA LEU A 122 9.03 -15.23 -6.62
C LEU A 122 9.21 -14.35 -5.37
N LYS A 123 9.99 -14.85 -4.40
CA LYS A 123 10.39 -14.11 -3.21
C LYS A 123 11.89 -14.27 -3.00
N LEU A 124 12.62 -13.17 -3.01
CA LEU A 124 14.07 -13.13 -2.83
C LEU A 124 14.44 -12.27 -1.63
N HIS A 125 15.53 -12.63 -0.95
CA HIS A 125 16.20 -11.70 -0.05
C HIS A 125 17.09 -10.76 -0.86
N VAL A 126 17.05 -9.49 -0.53
CA VAL A 126 17.90 -8.48 -1.14
C VAL A 126 18.58 -7.66 -0.04
N ASP A 127 19.85 -7.37 -0.27
CA ASP A 127 20.70 -6.54 0.58
C ASP A 127 21.47 -5.59 -0.34
N GLY A 128 20.82 -4.47 -0.66
CA GLY A 128 21.38 -3.40 -1.47
C GLY A 128 21.59 -3.70 -2.96
N PRO A 129 22.25 -2.77 -3.67
CA PRO A 129 22.47 -2.84 -5.13
C PRO A 129 23.23 -4.09 -5.60
N ALA A 130 24.08 -4.66 -4.74
CA ALA A 130 24.84 -5.87 -5.06
C ALA A 130 23.95 -7.10 -5.29
N SER A 131 22.69 -7.05 -4.85
CA SER A 131 21.70 -8.11 -5.09
C SER A 131 21.10 -8.05 -6.51
N ALA A 132 21.31 -6.98 -7.27
CA ALA A 132 20.69 -6.79 -8.58
C ALA A 132 20.97 -7.91 -9.60
N PRO A 133 22.21 -8.43 -9.76
CA PRO A 133 22.48 -9.53 -10.67
C PRO A 133 21.70 -10.80 -10.33
N LEU A 134 21.60 -11.13 -9.03
CA LEU A 134 20.82 -12.27 -8.57
C LEU A 134 19.34 -12.08 -8.91
N VAL A 135 18.77 -10.91 -8.64
CA VAL A 135 17.36 -10.64 -8.95
C VAL A 135 17.11 -10.74 -10.46
N ALA A 136 17.98 -10.15 -11.28
CA ALA A 136 17.88 -10.22 -12.74
C ALA A 136 17.93 -11.67 -13.27
N GLU A 137 18.86 -12.49 -12.76
CA GLU A 137 18.94 -13.91 -13.12
C GLU A 137 17.67 -14.67 -12.76
N GLN A 138 17.11 -14.42 -11.57
CA GLN A 138 15.90 -15.10 -11.11
C GLN A 138 14.67 -14.65 -11.89
N LEU A 139 14.58 -13.37 -12.25
CA LEU A 139 13.53 -12.85 -13.14
C LEU A 139 13.56 -13.60 -14.49
N ALA A 140 14.73 -13.68 -15.12
CA ALA A 140 14.91 -14.39 -16.39
C ALA A 140 14.53 -15.87 -16.30
N ARG A 141 14.88 -16.56 -15.20
CA ARG A 141 14.56 -17.98 -14.98
C ARG A 141 13.11 -18.23 -14.60
N SER A 142 12.43 -17.28 -13.97
CA SER A 142 11.04 -17.41 -13.53
C SER A 142 10.05 -17.46 -14.71
N GLY A 143 10.47 -16.95 -15.87
CA GLY A 143 9.63 -16.82 -17.06
C GLY A 143 8.54 -15.76 -16.93
N CYS A 144 8.48 -15.01 -15.82
CA CYS A 144 7.53 -13.92 -15.64
C CYS A 144 8.02 -12.71 -16.42
N ARG A 145 7.21 -12.21 -17.36
CA ARG A 145 7.60 -11.12 -18.27
C ARG A 145 6.79 -9.84 -18.08
N VAL A 146 5.69 -9.93 -17.36
CA VAL A 146 4.74 -8.83 -17.16
C VAL A 146 4.27 -8.79 -15.71
N GLY A 147 4.17 -7.59 -15.15
CA GLY A 147 3.62 -7.39 -13.82
C GLY A 147 4.40 -6.45 -12.93
N LEU A 148 4.45 -6.76 -11.63
CA LEU A 148 4.99 -5.84 -10.62
C LEU A 148 6.14 -6.49 -9.85
N LEU A 149 7.24 -5.76 -9.71
CA LEU A 149 8.30 -6.05 -8.76
C LEU A 149 8.12 -5.16 -7.53
N GLU A 150 7.84 -5.77 -6.39
CA GLU A 150 7.76 -5.10 -5.09
C GLU A 150 9.08 -5.24 -4.35
N LEU A 151 9.69 -4.11 -4.01
CA LEU A 151 10.89 -4.06 -3.18
C LEU A 151 10.52 -3.56 -1.80
N ASN A 152 10.70 -4.43 -0.81
CA ASN A 152 10.33 -4.22 0.57
C ASN A 152 11.57 -4.02 1.42
N ASP A 153 11.64 -2.89 2.10
CA ASP A 153 12.66 -2.58 3.07
C ASP A 153 12.00 -2.22 4.40
N PHE A 154 12.21 -3.10 5.37
CA PHE A 154 11.70 -2.97 6.74
C PHE A 154 12.84 -2.86 7.75
N SER A 155 14.06 -2.60 7.28
CA SER A 155 15.24 -2.48 8.15
C SER A 155 15.10 -1.33 9.15
N GLU A 156 14.45 -0.23 8.73
CA GLU A 156 14.02 0.85 9.59
C GLU A 156 12.56 0.64 10.02
N GLY A 157 12.33 0.06 11.19
CA GLY A 157 10.99 -0.19 11.72
C GLY A 157 10.12 1.07 11.90
N ALA A 158 10.74 2.26 11.92
CA ALA A 158 10.01 3.52 11.97
C ALA A 158 9.53 3.97 10.57
N ALA A 159 10.21 3.57 9.51
CA ALA A 159 10.01 4.08 8.16
C ALA A 159 10.11 2.95 7.13
N PRO A 160 9.17 1.97 7.13
CA PRO A 160 9.20 0.90 6.14
C PRO A 160 9.05 1.49 4.74
N ARG A 161 9.87 1.04 3.79
CA ARG A 161 9.84 1.44 2.39
C ARG A 161 9.34 0.28 1.53
N VAL A 162 8.46 0.60 0.60
CA VAL A 162 7.94 -0.34 -0.39
C VAL A 162 8.11 0.36 -1.73
N ALA A 163 8.75 -0.24 -2.71
CA ALA A 163 8.78 0.27 -4.08
C ALA A 163 8.00 -0.68 -4.97
N LEU A 164 7.12 -0.16 -5.83
CA LEU A 164 6.43 -0.96 -6.84
C LEU A 164 6.94 -0.54 -8.20
N LEU A 165 7.63 -1.45 -8.88
CA LEU A 165 8.16 -1.23 -10.21
C LEU A 165 7.34 -2.04 -11.21
N ASP A 166 6.94 -1.39 -12.29
CA ASP A 166 6.33 -2.07 -13.42
C ASP A 166 7.43 -2.80 -14.21
N LEU A 167 7.32 -4.12 -14.30
CA LEU A 167 8.37 -4.95 -14.92
C LEU A 167 8.48 -4.66 -16.41
N ASP A 168 7.36 -4.41 -17.06
CA ASP A 168 7.26 -4.09 -18.48
C ASP A 168 8.06 -2.82 -18.78
N GLN A 169 7.89 -1.80 -17.95
CA GLN A 169 8.64 -0.54 -18.03
C GLN A 169 10.12 -0.72 -17.69
N LEU A 170 10.44 -1.41 -16.59
CA LEU A 170 11.82 -1.63 -16.16
C LEU A 170 12.64 -2.37 -17.24
N LEU A 171 12.03 -3.36 -17.89
CA LEU A 171 12.67 -4.11 -18.97
C LEU A 171 12.80 -3.27 -20.24
N GLY A 172 11.76 -2.53 -20.63
CA GLY A 172 11.82 -1.63 -21.79
C GLY A 172 12.89 -0.54 -21.65
N ASP A 173 13.02 0.04 -20.46
CA ASP A 173 14.05 1.05 -20.15
C ASP A 173 15.47 0.44 -20.15
N ALA A 174 15.62 -0.84 -19.80
CA ALA A 174 16.90 -1.53 -19.74
C ALA A 174 17.41 -2.01 -21.11
N THR A 175 16.54 -2.56 -21.97
CA THR A 175 16.93 -3.25 -23.21
C THR A 175 16.60 -2.48 -24.50
N GLY A 176 15.80 -1.42 -24.44
CA GLY A 176 15.16 -0.81 -25.61
C GLY A 176 14.01 -1.68 -26.16
N ASP A 177 13.37 -1.24 -27.25
CA ASP A 177 12.14 -1.85 -27.81
C ASP A 177 12.26 -3.33 -28.25
N ASP A 178 13.47 -3.88 -28.36
CA ASP A 178 13.71 -5.29 -28.70
C ASP A 178 13.88 -6.15 -27.42
N VAL A 179 12.74 -6.64 -26.93
CA VAL A 179 12.60 -7.37 -25.66
C VAL A 179 13.07 -8.82 -25.77
N GLU A 180 14.31 -9.10 -25.36
CA GLU A 180 14.68 -10.40 -24.80
C GLU A 180 15.27 -10.21 -23.40
N LEU A 181 14.63 -10.82 -22.39
CA LEU A 181 15.12 -11.00 -21.01
C LEU A 181 16.47 -11.77 -20.91
N GLY A 182 17.16 -11.96 -22.05
CA GLY A 182 18.46 -12.62 -22.15
C GLY A 182 19.62 -11.73 -21.72
N ASP A 183 19.47 -10.40 -21.72
CA ASP A 183 20.51 -9.48 -21.22
C ASP A 183 20.30 -9.19 -19.72
N THR A 184 20.64 -10.17 -18.89
CA THR A 184 20.55 -10.05 -17.42
C THR A 184 21.44 -8.93 -16.87
N ASP A 185 22.50 -8.55 -17.58
CA ASP A 185 23.41 -7.50 -17.15
C ASP A 185 22.77 -6.12 -17.30
N ALA A 186 22.08 -5.88 -18.42
CA ALA A 186 21.30 -4.66 -18.63
C ALA A 186 20.18 -4.51 -17.59
N VAL A 187 19.44 -5.59 -17.32
CA VAL A 187 18.37 -5.59 -16.29
C VAL A 187 18.94 -5.35 -14.89
N ALA A 188 20.08 -5.97 -14.55
CA ALA A 188 20.73 -5.74 -13.28
C ALA A 188 21.19 -4.28 -13.12
N LEU A 189 21.71 -3.67 -14.20
CA LEU A 189 22.11 -2.27 -14.19
C LEU A 189 20.93 -1.33 -13.98
N ALA A 190 19.79 -1.58 -14.62
CA ALA A 190 18.56 -0.81 -14.44
C ALA A 190 17.96 -1.00 -13.04
N LEU A 191 18.07 -2.20 -12.46
CA LEU A 191 17.52 -2.52 -11.14
C LEU A 191 18.36 -1.99 -9.98
N ALA A 192 19.69 -1.91 -10.13
CA ALA A 192 20.60 -1.56 -9.05
C ALA A 192 20.25 -0.24 -8.31
N PRO A 193 19.86 0.87 -9.00
CA PRO A 193 19.43 2.10 -8.33
C PRO A 193 18.18 1.92 -7.45
N HIS A 194 17.28 1.01 -7.80
CA HIS A 194 16.05 0.76 -7.04
C HIS A 194 16.28 -0.12 -5.80
N LEU A 195 17.39 -0.86 -5.77
CA LEU A 195 17.81 -1.65 -4.62
C LEU A 195 18.72 -0.85 -3.66
N ASP A 196 19.07 0.40 -3.99
CA ASP A 196 19.88 1.22 -3.11
C ASP A 196 19.16 1.49 -1.78
N GLY A 197 19.85 1.20 -0.68
CA GLY A 197 19.28 1.27 0.67
C GLY A 197 18.23 0.21 1.01
N VAL A 198 17.94 -0.77 0.14
CA VAL A 198 16.94 -1.82 0.42
C VAL A 198 17.60 -3.00 1.13
N ALA A 199 17.24 -3.24 2.40
CA ALA A 199 17.64 -4.43 3.16
C ALA A 199 16.39 -5.23 3.56
N GLY A 200 15.94 -6.11 2.66
CA GLY A 200 14.67 -6.81 2.84
C GLY A 200 14.34 -7.82 1.74
N ARG A 201 13.22 -7.63 1.05
CA ARG A 201 12.69 -8.62 0.09
C ARG A 201 12.38 -8.00 -1.26
N ALA A 202 12.60 -8.77 -2.31
CA ALA A 202 12.03 -8.52 -3.63
C ALA A 202 10.94 -9.58 -3.89
N LEU A 203 9.71 -9.14 -4.16
CA LEU A 203 8.56 -9.98 -4.46
C LEU A 203 8.11 -9.71 -5.88
N LEU A 204 7.92 -10.77 -6.67
CA LEU A 204 7.43 -10.65 -8.04
C LEU A 204 5.97 -11.09 -8.12
N TYR A 205 5.16 -10.25 -8.75
CA TYR A 205 3.76 -10.54 -9.06
C TYR A 205 3.60 -10.62 -10.57
N ASP A 206 3.39 -11.84 -11.07
CA ASP A 206 3.06 -12.07 -12.47
C ASP A 206 1.57 -11.78 -12.69
N ARG A 207 1.28 -10.74 -13.49
CA ARG A 207 -0.10 -10.30 -13.75
C ARG A 207 -0.89 -11.41 -14.42
N ASP A 208 -0.36 -12.05 -15.46
CA ASP A 208 -1.10 -13.03 -16.23
C ASP A 208 -1.41 -14.30 -15.42
N LYS A 209 -0.45 -14.77 -14.61
CA LYS A 209 -0.68 -15.90 -13.70
C LYS A 209 -1.74 -15.56 -12.67
N ASN A 210 -1.67 -14.39 -12.04
CA ASN A 210 -2.67 -13.95 -11.08
C ASN A 210 -4.05 -13.74 -11.73
N ARG A 211 -4.08 -13.28 -12.98
CA ARG A 211 -5.33 -13.16 -13.74
C ARG A 211 -5.97 -14.51 -14.04
N ALA A 212 -5.17 -15.51 -14.37
CA ALA A 212 -5.65 -16.86 -14.64
C ALA A 212 -6.20 -17.56 -13.38
N THR A 213 -5.61 -17.32 -12.21
CA THR A 213 -6.07 -17.92 -10.94
C THR A 213 -7.23 -17.17 -10.28
N LEU A 214 -7.40 -15.88 -10.55
CA LEU A 214 -8.45 -15.05 -9.96
C LEU A 214 -9.24 -14.25 -11.02
N PRO A 215 -9.90 -14.92 -11.98
CA PRO A 215 -10.54 -14.27 -13.14
C PRO A 215 -11.57 -13.18 -12.75
N ASP A 216 -12.33 -13.41 -11.69
CA ASP A 216 -13.34 -12.46 -11.19
C ASP A 216 -12.76 -11.17 -10.58
N ARG A 217 -11.47 -11.18 -10.21
CA ARG A 217 -10.73 -10.01 -9.69
C ARG A 217 -9.80 -9.38 -10.74
N ALA A 218 -9.58 -10.10 -11.83
CA ALA A 218 -8.58 -9.84 -12.84
C ALA A 218 -9.13 -9.19 -14.12
N GLY A 219 -10.41 -9.42 -14.40
CA GLY A 219 -11.10 -8.90 -15.59
C GLY A 219 -11.44 -7.41 -15.52
N HIS A 220 -11.34 -6.81 -14.34
CA HIS A 220 -11.56 -5.38 -14.12
C HIS A 220 -10.34 -4.87 -13.36
N GLY A 221 -9.49 -4.07 -14.02
CA GLY A 221 -8.56 -3.23 -13.26
C GLY A 221 -9.37 -2.53 -12.17
N PHE A 222 -8.87 -2.49 -10.94
CA PHE A 222 -9.58 -1.86 -9.83
C PHE A 222 -10.07 -0.51 -10.34
N GLY A 223 -11.39 -0.34 -10.49
CA GLY A 223 -12.00 0.78 -11.21
C GLY A 223 -11.88 2.03 -10.36
N LEU A 224 -10.66 2.54 -10.21
CA LEU A 224 -10.31 3.57 -9.25
C LEU A 224 -11.10 4.83 -9.54
N GLU A 225 -11.23 5.22 -10.81
CA GLU A 225 -12.10 6.32 -11.23
C GLU A 225 -13.55 6.14 -10.77
N ALA A 226 -14.12 4.94 -10.94
CA ALA A 226 -15.49 4.64 -10.52
C ALA A 226 -15.62 4.62 -8.98
N ALA A 227 -14.59 4.15 -8.28
CA ALA A 227 -14.53 4.13 -6.83
C ALA A 227 -14.38 5.55 -6.25
N VAL A 228 -13.53 6.39 -6.85
CA VAL A 228 -13.37 7.82 -6.55
C VAL A 228 -14.69 8.54 -6.79
N ALA A 229 -15.29 8.40 -7.98
CA ALA A 229 -16.57 9.05 -8.30
C ALA A 229 -17.72 8.58 -7.39
N GLN A 230 -17.73 7.32 -6.96
CA GLN A 230 -18.68 6.83 -5.97
C GLN A 230 -18.42 7.43 -4.58
N ALA A 231 -17.16 7.54 -4.18
CA ALA A 231 -16.79 8.11 -2.89
C ALA A 231 -17.07 9.61 -2.83
N ASP A 232 -16.72 10.37 -3.87
CA ASP A 232 -17.05 11.80 -4.00
C ASP A 232 -18.56 12.03 -3.90
N ARG A 233 -19.38 11.19 -4.56
CA ARG A 233 -20.85 11.24 -4.44
C ARG A 233 -21.32 11.01 -3.00
N LEU A 234 -20.75 10.03 -2.29
CA LEU A 234 -21.09 9.76 -0.89
C LEU A 234 -20.61 10.89 0.03
N ALA A 235 -19.43 11.45 -0.22
CA ALA A 235 -18.89 12.59 0.51
C ALA A 235 -19.79 13.82 0.36
N ALA A 236 -20.22 14.13 -0.87
CA ALA A 236 -21.17 15.20 -1.15
C ALA A 236 -22.51 14.96 -0.43
N ALA A 237 -23.07 13.76 -0.52
CA ALA A 237 -24.32 13.42 0.16
C ALA A 237 -24.23 13.61 1.69
N ARG A 238 -23.08 13.29 2.32
CA ARG A 238 -22.85 13.52 3.75
C ARG A 238 -22.77 15.00 4.11
N ARG A 239 -22.14 15.82 3.25
CA ARG A 239 -22.07 17.29 3.44
C ARG A 239 -23.44 17.96 3.31
N ASP A 240 -24.32 17.41 2.48
CA ASP A 240 -25.69 17.91 2.26
C ASP A 240 -26.68 17.53 3.38
N VAL A 241 -26.34 16.59 4.26
CA VAL A 241 -27.13 16.32 5.46
C VAL A 241 -26.96 17.47 6.44
N ARG A 242 -27.85 18.47 6.36
CA ARG A 242 -27.98 19.50 7.40
C ARG A 242 -28.30 18.81 8.74
N PRO A 243 -27.60 19.16 9.84
CA PRO A 243 -28.06 18.75 11.15
C PRO A 243 -29.48 19.27 11.35
N ALA A 244 -30.37 18.42 11.87
CA ALA A 244 -31.70 18.85 12.24
C ALA A 244 -31.57 20.06 13.18
N PRO A 245 -32.37 21.14 12.98
CA PRO A 245 -32.38 22.23 13.94
C PRO A 245 -32.63 21.65 15.34
N PRO A 246 -31.96 22.17 16.38
CA PRO A 246 -32.25 21.72 17.74
C PRO A 246 -33.76 21.87 17.99
N PRO A 247 -34.38 20.94 18.73
CA PRO A 247 -35.79 21.05 19.05
C PRO A 247 -36.03 22.42 19.70
N ASP A 248 -36.97 23.20 19.16
CA ASP A 248 -37.31 24.53 19.64
C ASP A 248 -37.44 24.50 21.17
N GLU A 249 -36.57 25.22 21.88
CA GLU A 249 -36.77 25.49 23.30
C GLU A 249 -38.10 26.23 23.43
N GLU A 250 -39.07 25.61 24.11
CA GLU A 250 -40.29 26.29 24.52
C GLU A 250 -39.92 27.57 25.26
N PRO A 251 -40.54 28.72 24.92
CA PRO A 251 -40.24 29.96 25.61
C PRO A 251 -40.66 29.82 27.10
N PRO A 252 -39.86 30.35 28.04
CA PRO A 252 -40.16 30.27 29.46
C PRO A 252 -41.47 31.00 29.80
N PRO A 253 -42.14 30.60 30.91
CA PRO A 253 -43.50 31.00 31.25
C PRO A 253 -43.72 32.50 31.47
#